data_AF-A0A2W6Z506-F1
#
_entry.id   AF-A0A2W6Z506-F1
#
_cell.length_a   1.000
_cell.length_b   1.000
_cell.length_c   1.000
_cell.angle_alpha   90.00
_cell.angle_beta   90.00
_cell.angle_gamma   90.00
#
_symmetry.space_group_name_H-M   'P 1'
#
loop_
_entity.id
_entity.type
_entity.pdbx_description
1 polymer ?
#
loop_
_entity_poly.entity_id
_entity_poly.type
_entity_poly.pdbx_seq_one_letter_code
_entity_poly.pdbx_strand_id
1 'polypeptide(L)'
;MRSVFSSFGCLLALSSIPAIALEVITQSAIAQNSQIMPISTRQKLVQANRATNFDEELLRLTNLERKKLGLAPLKLSPQLKQAAQSHAKDMATNGFFSHTGLNGSSIGDRAKSSGYRYAVVGENLAAGRATPEGTIRQWMNSPGHRANILNNAFTEIGFGYANAPNSRYRHYWVQVLGRPQR
;
A
#
# COMPACT_ATOMS: atom_id res chain seq x y z
N MET A 1 -78.70 -13.43 -12.97
CA MET A 1 -79.23 -14.82 -12.86
C MET A 1 -78.04 -15.77 -12.84
N ARG A 2 -78.12 -16.79 -11.98
CA ARG A 2 -77.01 -17.62 -11.49
C ARG A 2 -76.41 -18.53 -12.56
N SER A 3 -75.08 -18.65 -12.51
CA SER A 3 -74.27 -19.76 -13.01
C SER A 3 -74.58 -21.07 -12.28
N VAL A 4 -74.22 -22.19 -12.90
CA VAL A 4 -74.38 -23.54 -12.37
C VAL A 4 -73.05 -24.29 -12.32
N PHE A 5 -72.97 -25.22 -11.36
CA PHE A 5 -72.15 -26.45 -11.31
C PHE A 5 -70.62 -26.29 -11.12
N SER A 6 -69.89 -27.22 -10.49
CA SER A 6 -70.21 -28.37 -9.60
C SER A 6 -68.89 -28.95 -9.08
N SER A 7 -68.96 -29.57 -7.90
CA SER A 7 -68.22 -30.78 -7.47
C SER A 7 -66.68 -30.79 -7.36
N PHE A 8 -66.25 -30.59 -6.11
CA PHE A 8 -65.54 -31.53 -5.23
C PHE A 8 -64.78 -32.75 -5.77
N GLY A 9 -63.53 -32.87 -5.30
CA GLY A 9 -62.93 -34.13 -4.88
C GLY A 9 -61.39 -34.15 -4.91
N CYS A 10 -60.72 -33.90 -3.78
CA CYS A 10 -59.38 -34.47 -3.54
C CYS A 10 -59.07 -34.59 -2.03
N LEU A 11 -58.44 -35.70 -1.69
CA LEU A 11 -58.26 -36.30 -0.37
C LEU A 11 -56.91 -35.90 0.28
N LEU A 12 -56.94 -35.86 1.62
CA LEU A 12 -55.92 -36.30 2.58
C LEU A 12 -54.72 -35.40 2.99
N ALA A 13 -54.76 -35.11 4.30
CA ALA A 13 -53.72 -35.25 5.31
C ALA A 13 -52.50 -34.30 5.29
N LEU A 14 -52.60 -33.32 6.18
CA LEU A 14 -51.53 -32.44 6.66
C LEU A 14 -50.56 -33.21 7.56
N SER A 15 -49.28 -33.31 7.16
CA SER A 15 -48.17 -33.50 8.08
C SER A 15 -47.19 -32.34 7.92
N SER A 16 -47.09 -31.56 9.00
CA SER A 16 -46.24 -30.39 9.14
C SER A 16 -44.77 -30.81 9.22
N ILE A 17 -43.93 -30.32 8.30
CA ILE A 17 -42.47 -30.41 8.39
C ILE A 17 -41.90 -28.98 8.33
N PRO A 18 -40.97 -28.61 9.23
CA PRO A 18 -40.55 -27.23 9.45
C PRO A 18 -39.64 -26.71 8.35
N ALA A 19 -39.67 -25.39 8.17
CA ALA A 19 -38.81 -24.63 7.28
C ALA A 19 -37.33 -24.71 7.71
N ILE A 20 -36.57 -25.64 7.14
CA ILE A 20 -35.10 -25.64 7.22
C ILE A 20 -34.55 -26.04 5.85
N ALA A 21 -34.29 -25.03 5.02
CA ALA A 21 -33.22 -25.02 4.01
C ALA A 21 -33.21 -23.65 3.31
N LEU A 22 -32.99 -22.57 4.07
CA LEU A 22 -32.72 -21.25 3.51
C LEU A 22 -31.41 -20.69 4.07
N GLU A 23 -30.34 -21.49 4.09
CA GLU A 23 -29.01 -21.00 4.50
C GLU A 23 -27.86 -21.72 3.78
N VAL A 24 -27.81 -21.76 2.43
CA VAL A 24 -26.52 -21.93 1.73
C VAL A 24 -26.56 -21.34 0.31
N ILE A 25 -26.90 -20.05 0.11
CA ILE A 25 -26.58 -19.39 -1.17
C ILE A 25 -26.21 -17.91 -0.98
N THR A 26 -25.33 -17.59 -0.04
CA THR A 26 -24.69 -16.25 0.03
C THR A 26 -23.17 -16.28 -0.11
N GLN A 27 -22.57 -17.44 -0.38
CA GLN A 27 -21.12 -17.58 -0.56
C GLN A 27 -20.67 -17.84 -2.02
N SER A 28 -21.57 -17.82 -3.00
CA SER A 28 -21.22 -18.01 -4.42
C SER A 28 -21.23 -16.71 -5.27
N ALA A 29 -21.87 -15.63 -4.79
CA ALA A 29 -21.98 -14.39 -5.58
C ALA A 29 -20.72 -13.51 -5.59
N ILE A 30 -19.85 -13.62 -4.58
CA ILE A 30 -18.58 -12.86 -4.55
C ILE A 30 -17.52 -13.50 -5.47
N ALA A 31 -17.55 -14.83 -5.63
CA ALA A 31 -16.53 -15.53 -6.43
C ALA A 31 -16.74 -15.43 -7.95
N GLN A 32 -17.99 -15.30 -8.43
CA GLN A 32 -18.27 -15.29 -9.87
C GLN A 32 -18.30 -13.90 -10.52
N ASN A 33 -18.43 -12.82 -9.74
CA ASN A 33 -18.44 -11.46 -10.31
C ASN A 33 -17.04 -10.81 -10.44
N SER A 34 -15.98 -11.59 -10.19
CA SER A 34 -14.58 -11.12 -10.19
C SER A 34 -13.94 -11.00 -11.59
N GLN A 35 -14.67 -11.31 -12.67
CA GLN A 35 -14.11 -11.44 -14.03
C GLN A 35 -14.49 -10.30 -15.01
N ILE A 36 -15.19 -9.24 -14.56
CA ILE A 36 -15.54 -8.09 -15.43
C ILE A 36 -14.67 -6.86 -15.10
N MET A 37 -13.39 -7.06 -14.80
CA MET A 37 -12.43 -5.96 -14.63
C MET A 37 -11.32 -6.10 -15.67
N PRO A 38 -10.95 -5.01 -16.39
CA PRO A 38 -9.82 -5.04 -17.30
C PRO A 38 -8.56 -5.57 -16.60
N ILE A 39 -7.75 -6.37 -17.32
CA ILE A 39 -6.49 -6.94 -16.79
C ILE A 39 -5.58 -5.84 -16.21
N SER A 40 -5.55 -4.67 -16.85
CA SER A 40 -4.83 -3.48 -16.38
C SER A 40 -5.32 -2.99 -15.01
N THR A 41 -6.63 -2.99 -14.77
CA THR A 41 -7.23 -2.62 -13.49
C THR A 41 -6.88 -3.64 -12.40
N ARG A 42 -6.95 -4.94 -12.70
CA ARG A 42 -6.54 -5.99 -11.77
C ARG A 42 -5.05 -5.90 -11.40
N GLN A 43 -4.18 -5.70 -12.38
CA GLN A 43 -2.73 -5.53 -12.14
C GLN A 43 -2.44 -4.29 -11.28
N LYS A 44 -3.13 -3.18 -11.56
CA LYS A 44 -3.02 -1.96 -10.76
C LYS A 44 -3.45 -2.18 -9.31
N LEU A 45 -4.53 -2.93 -9.07
CA LEU A 45 -4.98 -3.30 -7.72
C LEU A 45 -3.97 -4.20 -6.98
N VAL A 46 -3.43 -5.24 -7.63
CA VAL A 46 -2.42 -6.12 -7.02
C VAL A 46 -1.14 -5.34 -6.68
N GLN A 47 -0.69 -4.45 -7.57
CA GLN A 47 0.48 -3.61 -7.33
C GLN A 47 0.23 -2.59 -6.21
N ALA A 48 -0.97 -1.99 -6.14
CA ALA A 48 -1.36 -1.10 -5.07
C ALA A 48 -1.37 -1.85 -3.72
N ASN A 49 -1.99 -3.03 -3.65
CA ASN A 49 -2.02 -3.85 -2.44
C ASN A 49 -0.61 -4.25 -1.99
N ARG A 50 0.27 -4.63 -2.92
CA ARG A 50 1.69 -4.91 -2.59
C ARG A 50 2.41 -3.68 -2.06
N ALA A 51 2.17 -2.51 -2.66
CA ALA A 51 2.77 -1.26 -2.18
C ALA A 51 2.27 -0.89 -0.79
N THR A 52 0.98 -1.05 -0.50
CA THR A 52 0.41 -0.88 0.84
C THR A 52 1.07 -1.84 1.85
N ASN A 53 1.19 -3.12 1.50
CA ASN A 53 1.86 -4.10 2.37
C ASN A 53 3.34 -3.75 2.62
N PHE A 54 4.05 -3.24 1.62
CA PHE A 54 5.43 -2.79 1.79
C PHE A 54 5.53 -1.56 2.69
N ASP A 55 4.62 -0.59 2.57
CA ASP A 55 4.64 0.60 3.41
C ASP A 55 4.41 0.26 4.89
N GLU A 56 3.43 -0.60 5.16
CA GLU A 56 3.13 -1.07 6.51
C GLU A 56 4.29 -1.85 7.13
N GLU A 57 4.90 -2.77 6.38
CA GLU A 57 6.03 -3.56 6.86
C GLU A 57 7.29 -2.70 7.06
N LEU A 58 7.59 -1.81 6.11
CA LEU A 58 8.70 -0.85 6.26
C LEU A 58 8.48 0.08 7.45
N LEU A 59 7.26 0.56 7.68
CA LEU A 59 6.92 1.36 8.85
C LEU A 59 7.14 0.57 10.14
N ARG A 60 6.63 -0.66 10.22
CA ARG A 60 6.76 -1.54 11.38
C ARG A 60 8.23 -1.78 11.71
N LEU A 61 9.03 -2.15 10.72
CA LEU A 61 10.47 -2.39 10.88
C LEU A 61 11.22 -1.12 11.28
N THR A 62 10.93 0.02 10.65
CA THR A 62 11.53 1.32 11.01
C THR A 62 11.22 1.67 12.47
N ASN A 63 9.97 1.51 12.89
CA ASN A 63 9.54 1.82 14.25
C ASN A 63 10.09 0.82 15.28
N LEU A 64 10.37 -0.44 14.90
CA LEU A 64 11.12 -1.37 15.75
C LEU A 64 12.53 -0.88 16.02
N GLU A 65 13.25 -0.38 15.00
CA GLU A 65 14.59 0.20 15.19
C GLU A 65 14.57 1.45 16.08
N ARG A 66 13.57 2.31 15.89
CA ARG A 66 13.36 3.50 16.73
C ARG A 66 13.02 3.15 18.19
N LYS A 67 12.19 2.13 18.40
CA LYS A 67 11.80 1.64 19.74
C LYS A 67 13.01 1.15 20.54
N LYS A 68 14.01 0.53 19.91
CA LYS A 68 15.25 0.08 20.59
C LYS A 68 15.99 1.23 21.30
N LEU A 69 15.76 2.47 20.87
CA LEU A 69 16.36 3.68 21.45
C LEU A 69 15.34 4.56 22.18
N GLY A 70 14.13 4.06 22.45
CA GLY A 70 13.08 4.82 23.13
C GLY A 70 12.53 6.01 22.32
N LEU A 71 12.75 6.04 20.99
CA LEU A 71 12.27 7.11 20.13
C LEU A 71 10.78 6.93 19.81
N ALA A 72 10.07 8.05 19.66
CA ALA A 72 8.68 8.04 19.25
C ALA A 72 8.49 7.39 17.86
N PRO A 73 7.41 6.62 17.65
CA PRO A 73 7.13 6.02 16.36
C PRO A 73 6.76 7.09 15.32
N LEU A 74 7.20 6.87 14.08
CA LEU A 74 6.79 7.66 12.92
C LEU A 74 5.40 7.22 12.46
N LYS A 75 4.70 8.12 11.77
CA LYS A 75 3.40 7.86 11.13
C LYS A 75 3.49 7.99 9.62
N LEU A 76 2.74 7.18 8.88
CA LEU A 76 2.67 7.31 7.42
C LEU A 76 2.03 8.65 7.02
N SER A 77 2.63 9.31 6.04
CA SER A 77 2.13 10.54 5.43
C SER A 77 1.85 10.30 3.94
N PRO A 78 0.60 10.46 3.47
CA PRO A 78 0.25 10.32 2.05
C PRO A 78 1.07 11.23 1.13
N GLN A 79 1.37 12.45 1.58
CA GLN A 79 2.16 13.42 0.81
C GLN A 79 3.62 12.98 0.70
N LEU A 80 4.23 12.50 1.79
CA LEU A 80 5.59 11.96 1.74
C LEU A 80 5.64 10.65 0.94
N LYS A 81 4.60 9.81 1.01
CA LYS A 81 4.43 8.62 0.16
C LYS A 81 4.44 9.01 -1.31
N GLN A 82 3.69 10.04 -1.69
CA GLN A 82 3.67 10.52 -3.07
C GLN A 82 5.05 10.99 -3.54
N ALA A 83 5.76 11.78 -2.71
CA ALA A 83 7.13 12.26 -3.03
C ALA A 83 8.13 11.11 -3.17
N ALA A 84 8.07 10.12 -2.27
CA ALA A 84 8.93 8.94 -2.33
C ALA A 84 8.63 8.08 -3.57
N GLN A 85 7.34 7.86 -3.85
CA GLN A 85 6.89 7.01 -4.94
C GLN A 85 7.17 7.60 -6.32
N SER A 86 7.08 8.93 -6.48
CA SER A 86 7.43 9.60 -7.73
C SER A 86 8.93 9.45 -8.01
N HIS A 87 9.78 9.66 -7.01
CA HIS A 87 11.23 9.53 -7.16
C HIS A 87 11.70 8.09 -7.43
N ALA A 88 11.08 7.11 -6.76
CA ALA A 88 11.33 5.70 -7.04
C ALA A 88 11.03 5.34 -8.51
N LYS A 89 9.92 5.87 -9.04
CA LYS A 89 9.55 5.68 -10.46
C LYS A 89 10.49 6.42 -11.40
N ASP A 90 10.90 7.63 -11.06
CA ASP A 90 11.85 8.43 -11.86
C ASP A 90 13.18 7.67 -12.04
N MET A 91 13.79 7.25 -10.93
CA MET A 91 15.01 6.43 -10.94
C MET A 91 14.85 5.13 -11.74
N ALA A 92 13.74 4.41 -11.53
CA ALA A 92 13.50 3.14 -12.18
C ALA A 92 13.24 3.27 -13.69
N THR A 93 12.55 4.34 -14.11
CA THR A 93 12.18 4.58 -15.51
C THR A 93 13.40 5.07 -16.31
N ASN A 94 14.20 5.93 -15.70
CA ASN A 94 15.31 6.60 -16.37
C ASN A 94 16.68 5.97 -16.06
N GLY A 95 16.71 4.87 -15.30
CA GLY A 95 17.90 4.05 -15.11
C GLY A 95 19.02 4.71 -14.29
N PHE A 96 18.68 5.59 -13.35
CA PHE A 96 19.65 6.28 -12.49
C PHE A 96 19.41 6.01 -11.00
N PHE A 97 20.39 6.36 -10.16
CA PHE A 97 20.29 6.26 -8.70
C PHE A 97 20.94 7.48 -8.06
N SER A 98 20.12 8.44 -7.62
CA SER A 98 20.57 9.73 -7.08
C SER A 98 19.50 10.34 -6.17
N HIS A 99 19.91 11.17 -5.20
CA HIS A 99 19.01 12.00 -4.41
C HIS A 99 18.36 13.12 -5.23
N THR A 100 19.01 13.54 -6.32
CA THR A 100 18.51 14.54 -7.25
C THR A 100 17.63 13.85 -8.29
N GLY A 101 16.41 14.33 -8.48
CA GLY A 101 15.51 13.86 -9.55
C GLY A 101 16.07 14.19 -10.93
N LEU A 102 15.58 13.52 -11.97
CA LEU A 102 16.07 13.75 -13.34
C LEU A 102 15.87 15.21 -13.78
N ASN A 103 14.80 15.84 -13.29
CA ASN A 103 14.49 17.25 -13.51
C ASN A 103 15.28 18.23 -12.61
N GLY A 104 16.29 17.76 -11.87
CA GLY A 104 17.08 18.57 -10.94
C GLY A 104 16.44 18.75 -9.55
N SER A 105 15.25 18.18 -9.29
CA SER A 105 14.56 18.37 -8.00
C SER A 105 15.33 17.78 -6.83
N SER A 106 15.37 18.52 -5.72
CA SER A 106 15.77 18.01 -4.41
C SER A 106 14.61 17.28 -3.72
N ILE A 107 14.87 16.57 -2.62
CA ILE A 107 13.80 16.01 -1.79
C ILE A 107 12.84 17.10 -1.27
N GLY A 108 13.37 18.28 -0.96
CA GLY A 108 12.58 19.42 -0.53
C GLY A 108 11.58 19.88 -1.58
N ASP A 109 11.98 19.90 -2.85
CA ASP A 109 11.12 20.27 -3.96
C ASP A 109 10.04 19.21 -4.18
N ARG A 110 10.42 17.93 -4.15
CA ARG A 110 9.48 16.80 -4.29
C ARG A 110 8.45 16.77 -3.16
N ALA A 111 8.85 17.04 -1.91
CA ALA A 111 7.94 17.12 -0.77
C ALA A 111 6.97 18.30 -0.91
N LYS A 112 7.44 19.50 -1.27
CA LYS A 112 6.56 20.65 -1.52
C LYS A 112 5.58 20.38 -2.67
N SER A 113 6.06 19.78 -3.76
CA SER A 113 5.23 19.44 -4.92
C SER A 113 4.15 18.39 -4.61
N SER A 114 4.32 17.57 -3.57
CA SER A 114 3.26 16.66 -3.09
C SER A 114 2.35 17.29 -2.04
N GLY A 115 2.47 18.60 -1.81
CA GLY A 115 1.68 19.33 -0.81
C GLY A 115 2.23 19.21 0.62
N TYR A 116 3.42 18.66 0.82
CA TYR A 116 4.05 18.57 2.13
C TYR A 116 4.87 19.80 2.47
N ARG A 117 4.28 20.71 3.25
CA ARG A 117 5.01 21.82 3.88
C ARG A 117 5.79 21.27 5.07
N TYR A 118 7.12 21.38 5.08
CA TYR A 118 7.97 20.77 6.11
C TYR A 118 8.77 21.79 6.90
N ALA A 119 8.96 21.49 8.19
CA ALA A 119 9.98 22.12 9.02
C ALA A 119 11.35 21.44 8.84
N VAL A 120 11.34 20.12 8.65
CA VAL A 120 12.53 19.33 8.28
C VAL A 120 12.10 18.17 7.39
N VAL A 121 12.94 17.81 6.43
CA VAL A 121 12.74 16.67 5.53
C VAL A 121 14.06 15.95 5.32
N GLY A 122 14.02 14.63 5.14
CA GLY A 122 15.19 13.79 4.88
C GLY A 122 14.85 12.65 3.92
N GLU A 123 15.87 12.08 3.28
CA GLU A 123 15.71 10.99 2.32
C GLU A 123 16.75 9.90 2.53
N ASN A 124 16.30 8.64 2.42
CA ASN A 124 17.14 7.47 2.28
C ASN A 124 16.79 6.75 0.98
N LEU A 125 17.82 6.34 0.23
CA LEU A 125 17.66 5.57 -1.01
C LEU A 125 18.24 4.17 -0.83
N ALA A 126 17.64 3.18 -1.48
CA ALA A 126 18.17 1.83 -1.54
C ALA A 126 17.81 1.18 -2.87
N ALA A 127 18.65 0.26 -3.33
CA ALA A 127 18.40 -0.49 -4.55
C ALA A 127 18.96 -1.91 -4.47
N GLY A 128 18.44 -2.81 -5.32
CA GLY A 128 18.91 -4.20 -5.45
C GLY A 128 18.30 -5.21 -4.48
N ARG A 129 17.71 -4.79 -3.35
CA ARG A 129 16.98 -5.67 -2.43
C ARG A 129 15.51 -5.76 -2.83
N ALA A 130 14.93 -6.96 -2.82
CA ALA A 130 13.55 -7.17 -3.24
C ALA A 130 12.53 -7.03 -2.10
N THR A 131 12.96 -7.02 -0.84
CA THR A 131 12.07 -7.11 0.34
C THR A 131 12.27 -5.96 1.31
N PRO A 132 11.22 -5.56 2.06
CA PRO A 132 11.30 -4.58 3.13
C PRO A 132 12.42 -4.84 4.15
N GLU A 133 12.57 -6.08 4.62
CA GLU A 133 13.56 -6.46 5.62
C GLU A 133 14.98 -6.30 5.09
N GLY A 134 15.21 -6.67 3.83
CA GLY A 134 16.49 -6.46 3.16
C GLY A 134 16.84 -4.99 3.04
N THR A 135 15.86 -4.16 2.69
CA THR A 135 16.01 -2.71 2.53
C THR A 135 16.27 -2.01 3.88
N ILE A 136 15.52 -2.34 4.94
CA ILE A 136 15.75 -1.78 6.27
C ILE A 136 17.14 -2.15 6.79
N ARG A 137 17.59 -3.41 6.62
CA ARG A 137 18.96 -3.79 6.98
C ARG A 137 20.01 -2.98 6.20
N GLN A 138 19.78 -2.73 4.91
CA GLN A 138 20.68 -1.92 4.09
C GLN A 138 20.79 -0.48 4.62
N TRP A 139 19.67 0.15 4.99
CA TRP A 139 19.69 1.48 5.59
C TRP A 139 20.33 1.49 6.98
N MET A 140 20.00 0.54 7.85
CA MET A 140 20.52 0.50 9.22
C MET A 140 22.03 0.20 9.30
N ASN A 141 22.60 -0.42 8.26
CA ASN A 141 24.03 -0.69 8.13
C ASN A 141 24.81 0.47 7.48
N SER A 142 24.13 1.52 7.01
CA SER A 142 24.77 2.74 6.48
C SER A 142 24.66 3.85 7.53
N PRO A 143 25.77 4.43 8.03
CA PRO A 143 25.73 5.45 9.06
C PRO A 143 24.83 6.65 8.73
N GLY A 144 24.90 7.16 7.49
CA GLY A 144 24.06 8.28 7.04
C GLY A 144 22.57 7.94 6.99
N HIS A 145 22.22 6.77 6.44
CA HIS A 145 20.82 6.36 6.37
C HIS A 145 20.24 6.03 7.75
N ARG A 146 21.04 5.36 8.60
CA ARG A 146 20.71 5.09 10.00
C ARG A 146 20.47 6.38 10.78
N ALA A 147 21.30 7.40 10.60
CA ALA A 147 21.13 8.69 11.26
C ALA A 147 19.76 9.31 10.93
N ASN A 148 19.31 9.23 9.67
CA ASN A 148 17.98 9.67 9.26
C ASN A 148 16.85 8.90 9.97
N ILE A 149 16.92 7.56 9.99
CA ILE A 149 15.88 6.71 10.62
C ILE A 149 15.75 6.99 12.12
N LEU A 150 16.88 7.26 12.79
CA LEU A 150 16.94 7.47 14.24
C LEU A 150 16.85 8.95 14.63
N ASN A 151 16.67 9.86 13.67
CA ASN A 151 16.55 11.27 13.97
C ASN A 151 15.19 11.55 14.65
N ASN A 152 15.23 12.08 15.87
CA ASN A 152 14.04 12.46 16.62
C ASN A 152 13.38 13.74 16.07
N ALA A 153 14.03 14.39 15.09
CA ALA A 153 13.46 15.52 14.37
C ALA A 153 12.24 15.10 13.51
N PHE A 154 12.16 13.85 13.05
CA PHE A 154 11.07 13.41 12.20
C PHE A 154 9.88 12.86 12.99
N THR A 155 8.68 13.10 12.48
CA THR A 155 7.42 12.60 13.05
C THR A 155 6.63 11.78 12.04
N GLU A 156 6.91 11.95 10.75
CA GLU A 156 6.19 11.32 9.65
C GLU A 156 7.15 10.71 8.63
N ILE A 157 6.64 9.76 7.86
CA ILE A 157 7.40 8.98 6.90
C ILE A 157 6.54 8.59 5.70
N GLY A 158 7.17 8.42 4.54
CA GLY A 158 6.57 7.85 3.34
C GLY A 158 7.59 7.00 2.57
N PHE A 159 7.10 5.98 1.86
CA PHE A 159 7.96 5.03 1.16
C PHE A 159 7.63 4.94 -0.32
N GLY A 160 8.62 4.84 -1.19
CA GLY A 160 8.44 4.62 -2.62
C GLY A 160 9.06 3.30 -3.02
N TYR A 161 8.38 2.55 -3.89
CA TYR A 161 8.95 1.34 -4.49
C TYR A 161 8.70 1.29 -6.00
N ALA A 162 9.72 0.93 -6.76
CA ALA A 162 9.59 0.62 -8.17
C ALA A 162 10.42 -0.62 -8.55
N ASN A 163 9.83 -1.47 -9.39
CA ASN A 163 10.49 -2.63 -9.98
C ASN A 163 10.68 -2.37 -11.48
N ALA A 164 11.93 -2.36 -11.94
CA ALA A 164 12.31 -2.23 -13.34
C ALA A 164 13.25 -3.38 -13.72
N PRO A 165 12.72 -4.55 -14.15
CA PRO A 165 13.48 -5.78 -14.40
C PRO A 165 14.69 -5.63 -15.32
N ASN A 166 14.62 -4.70 -16.28
CA ASN A 166 15.67 -4.47 -17.28
C ASN A 166 16.68 -3.39 -16.87
N SER A 167 16.54 -2.82 -15.67
CA SER A 167 17.46 -1.79 -15.16
C SER A 167 18.58 -2.42 -14.32
N ARG A 168 19.70 -1.71 -14.18
CA ARG A 168 20.88 -2.13 -13.41
C ARG A 168 20.55 -2.69 -12.02
N TYR A 169 19.62 -2.06 -11.29
CA TYR A 169 19.35 -2.41 -9.90
C TYR A 169 18.07 -3.21 -9.68
N ARG A 170 17.18 -3.29 -10.68
CA ARG A 170 15.86 -3.95 -10.64
C ARG A 170 14.86 -3.42 -9.61
N HIS A 171 15.26 -3.24 -8.36
CA HIS A 171 14.43 -2.76 -7.26
C HIS A 171 14.94 -1.40 -6.79
N TYR A 172 14.06 -0.42 -6.68
CA TYR A 172 14.36 0.93 -6.20
C TYR A 172 13.44 1.27 -5.04
N TRP A 173 14.04 1.69 -3.93
CA TRP A 173 13.34 2.06 -2.70
C TRP A 173 13.73 3.48 -2.31
N VAL A 174 12.72 4.24 -1.89
CA VAL A 174 12.86 5.58 -1.35
C VAL A 174 12.16 5.63 -0.01
N GLN A 175 12.83 6.16 1.01
CA GLN A 175 12.21 6.52 2.29
C GLN A 175 12.36 8.03 2.45
N VAL A 176 11.22 8.71 2.62
CA VAL A 176 11.19 10.15 2.89
C VAL A 176 10.70 10.33 4.32
N LEU A 177 11.46 11.05 5.13
CA LEU A 177 11.10 11.40 6.50
C LEU A 177 10.80 12.88 6.59
N GLY A 178 9.85 13.27 7.44
CA GLY A 178 9.45 14.66 7.57
C GLY A 178 8.90 15.02 8.93
N ARG A 179 8.91 16.32 9.20
CA ARG A 179 8.04 16.97 10.19
C ARG A 179 7.28 18.08 9.48
N PRO A 180 5.94 18.13 9.60
CA PRO A 180 5.17 19.18 8.93
C PRO A 180 5.48 20.55 9.54
N GLN A 181 5.49 21.58 8.71
CA GLN A 181 5.51 22.96 9.16
C GLN A 181 4.10 23.31 9.66
N ARG A 182 4.00 23.65 10.96
CA ARG A 182 2.75 24.15 11.54
C ARG A 182 2.43 25.55 11.03
#